data_AF-A0A444HH28-F1
#
_entry.id   AF-A0A444HH28-F1
#
_cell.length_a   1.000
_cell.length_b   1.000
_cell.length_c   1.000
_cell.angle_alpha   90.00
_cell.angle_beta   90.00
_cell.angle_gamma   90.00
#
_symmetry.space_group_name_H-M   'P 1'
#
loop_
_entity.id
_entity.type
_entity.pdbx_description
1 polymer ?
#
loop_
_entity_poly.entity_id
_entity_poly.type
_entity_poly.pdbx_seq_one_letter_code
_entity_poly.pdbx_strand_id
1 'polypeptide(L)'
;MADFSRKTDIEIDQWIRNFEKRCQTEAPLYLELLEERGHRARRRAGLDLEKSLAALKRAAVSGTCISYGDLAKASGVEWSKARHQLNGKNGHLDPLLEICHARKLPLLTAICVNQGSLQEGELEENALKGFSEGARRIGRSFSEDLDFHHACREECWNWGRMQLG
;
A
#
# COMPACT_ATOMS: atom_id res chain seq x y z
N MET A 1 20.52 -11.02 -1.06
CA MET A 1 19.72 -10.62 -2.22
C MET A 1 19.63 -11.79 -3.18
N ALA A 2 18.44 -12.36 -3.30
CA ALA A 2 18.15 -13.39 -4.28
C ALA A 2 18.23 -12.84 -5.71
N ASP A 3 18.65 -13.68 -6.66
CA ASP A 3 18.67 -13.34 -8.08
C ASP A 3 17.32 -13.72 -8.73
N PHE A 4 16.58 -12.70 -9.19
CA PHE A 4 15.29 -12.85 -9.87
C PHE A 4 15.38 -12.65 -11.40
N SER A 5 16.58 -12.52 -11.97
CA SER A 5 16.79 -12.20 -13.39
C SER A 5 16.13 -13.21 -14.34
N ARG A 6 16.03 -14.49 -13.93
CA ARG A 6 15.40 -15.56 -14.69
C ARG A 6 13.90 -15.75 -14.40
N LYS A 7 13.32 -14.92 -13.54
CA LYS A 7 11.91 -15.02 -13.13
C LYS A 7 11.04 -14.06 -13.91
N THR A 8 9.90 -14.56 -14.37
CA THR A 8 8.81 -13.73 -14.93
C THR A 8 8.06 -13.01 -13.82
N ASP A 9 7.31 -11.96 -14.17
CA ASP A 9 6.49 -11.24 -13.18
C ASP A 9 5.40 -12.13 -12.59
N ILE A 10 4.85 -13.04 -13.40
CA ILE A 10 3.85 -14.03 -12.97
C ILE A 10 4.45 -14.94 -11.89
N GLU A 11 5.69 -15.38 -12.05
CA GLU A 11 6.36 -16.21 -11.03
C GLU A 11 6.60 -15.43 -9.73
N ILE A 12 7.00 -14.15 -9.82
CA ILE A 12 7.18 -13.28 -8.66
C ILE A 12 5.86 -13.12 -7.91
N ASP A 13 4.79 -12.78 -8.62
CA ASP A 13 3.45 -12.63 -8.03
C ASP A 13 2.96 -13.94 -7.39
N GLN A 14 3.24 -15.07 -8.04
CA GLN A 14 2.88 -16.38 -7.50
C GLN A 14 3.66 -16.69 -6.21
N TRP A 15 4.94 -16.33 -6.13
CA TRP A 15 5.75 -16.53 -4.94
C TRP A 15 5.26 -15.65 -3.79
N ILE A 16 4.98 -14.37 -4.04
CA ILE A 16 4.38 -13.45 -3.06
C ILE A 16 3.09 -14.04 -2.49
N ARG A 17 2.17 -14.48 -3.36
CA ARG A 17 0.91 -15.12 -2.94
C ARG A 17 1.13 -16.40 -2.13
N ASN A 18 2.17 -17.16 -2.42
CA ASN A 18 2.50 -18.37 -1.65
C ASN A 18 2.98 -18.01 -0.24
N PHE A 19 3.75 -16.94 -0.07
CA PHE A 19 4.13 -16.43 1.25
C PHE A 19 2.90 -15.97 2.04
N GLU A 20 2.00 -15.22 1.41
CA GLU A 20 0.73 -14.77 2.02
C GLU A 20 -0.13 -15.94 2.49
N LYS A 21 -0.37 -16.93 1.62
CA LYS A 21 -1.16 -18.13 1.95
C LYS A 21 -0.57 -18.95 3.10
N ARG A 22 0.74 -18.87 3.30
CA ARG A 22 1.46 -19.59 4.37
C ARG A 22 1.66 -18.73 5.62
N CYS A 23 1.14 -17.49 5.63
CA CYS A 23 1.37 -16.50 6.69
C CYS A 23 2.87 -16.25 6.96
N GLN A 24 3.71 -16.32 5.92
CA GLN A 24 5.16 -16.14 5.99
C GLN A 24 5.59 -14.75 5.47
N THR A 25 4.74 -13.74 5.64
CA THR A 25 4.94 -12.36 5.14
C THR A 25 6.02 -11.57 5.89
N GLU A 26 6.65 -12.17 6.90
CA GLU A 26 7.81 -11.62 7.61
C GLU A 26 9.14 -12.18 7.11
N ALA A 27 9.11 -13.17 6.20
CA ALA A 27 10.33 -13.76 5.67
C ALA A 27 11.14 -12.72 4.86
N PRO A 28 12.48 -12.67 4.99
CA PRO A 28 13.31 -11.73 4.22
C PRO A 28 13.08 -11.81 2.71
N LEU A 29 12.87 -13.03 2.19
CA LEU A 29 12.60 -13.25 0.76
C LEU A 29 11.27 -12.63 0.31
N TYR A 30 10.28 -12.49 1.20
CA TYR A 30 9.02 -11.81 0.88
C TYR A 30 9.28 -10.33 0.57
N LEU A 31 10.06 -9.64 1.39
CA LEU A 31 10.45 -8.26 1.12
C LEU A 31 11.25 -8.14 -0.19
N GLU A 32 12.25 -9.01 -0.40
CA GLU A 32 13.05 -8.99 -1.64
C GLU A 32 12.16 -9.16 -2.90
N LEU A 33 11.13 -10.01 -2.84
CA LEU A 33 10.17 -10.19 -3.94
C LEU A 33 9.32 -8.93 -4.17
N LEU A 34 8.85 -8.29 -3.11
CA LEU A 34 8.06 -7.06 -3.20
C LEU A 34 8.88 -5.91 -3.80
N GLU A 35 10.14 -5.79 -3.39
CA GLU A 35 11.06 -4.77 -3.91
C GLU A 35 11.38 -5.00 -5.39
N GLU A 36 11.61 -6.25 -5.80
CA GLU A 36 11.80 -6.57 -7.21
C GLU A 36 10.55 -6.27 -8.03
N ARG A 37 9.35 -6.66 -7.55
CA ARG A 37 8.08 -6.33 -8.21
C ARG A 37 7.91 -4.81 -8.37
N GLY A 38 8.20 -4.03 -7.32
CA GLY A 38 8.16 -2.57 -7.35
C GLY A 38 9.17 -1.96 -8.32
N HIS A 39 10.38 -2.49 -8.35
CA HIS A 39 11.44 -2.07 -9.28
C HIS A 39 11.06 -2.34 -10.74
N ARG A 40 10.45 -3.48 -11.05
CA ARG A 40 9.92 -3.79 -12.39
C ARG A 40 8.75 -2.89 -12.77
N ALA A 41 7.84 -2.62 -11.83
CA ALA A 41 6.71 -1.73 -12.05
C ALA A 41 7.17 -0.30 -12.40
N ARG A 42 8.22 0.22 -11.72
CA ARG A 42 8.81 1.54 -12.02
C ARG A 42 9.31 1.68 -13.46
N ARG A 43 9.77 0.59 -14.08
CA ARG A 43 10.22 0.61 -15.49
C ARG A 43 9.06 0.76 -16.47
N ARG A 44 7.83 0.56 -16.03
CA ARG A 44 6.61 0.77 -16.82
C ARG A 44 6.10 2.17 -16.59
N ALA A 45 5.50 2.77 -17.61
CA ALA A 45 4.81 4.04 -17.45
C ALA A 45 3.59 3.86 -16.54
N GLY A 46 3.54 4.55 -15.40
CA GLY A 46 2.46 4.40 -14.43
C GLY A 46 2.81 4.96 -13.05
N LEU A 47 2.01 4.58 -12.07
CA LEU A 47 2.21 4.96 -10.67
C LEU A 47 3.50 4.37 -10.12
N ASP A 48 4.26 5.17 -9.38
CA ASP A 48 5.54 4.77 -8.80
C ASP A 48 5.36 4.48 -7.31
N LEU A 49 5.70 3.26 -6.91
CA LEU A 49 5.47 2.77 -5.54
C LEU A 49 6.19 3.62 -4.50
N GLU A 50 7.45 4.00 -4.73
CA GLU A 50 8.21 4.80 -3.76
C GLU A 50 7.73 6.24 -3.74
N LYS A 51 7.32 6.81 -4.87
CA LYS A 51 6.77 8.17 -4.89
C LYS A 51 5.44 8.24 -4.14
N SER A 52 4.57 7.24 -4.34
CA SER A 52 3.33 7.11 -3.59
C SER A 52 3.60 6.87 -2.10
N LEU A 53 4.52 5.98 -1.75
CA LEU A 53 4.92 5.73 -0.36
C LEU A 53 5.48 6.99 0.30
N ALA A 54 6.32 7.76 -0.40
CA ALA A 54 6.84 9.03 0.09
C ALA A 54 5.73 10.08 0.30
N ALA A 55 4.74 10.13 -0.59
CA ALA A 55 3.58 10.99 -0.41
C ALA A 55 2.76 10.62 0.83
N LEU A 56 2.53 9.32 1.04
CA LEU A 56 1.82 8.82 2.22
C LEU A 56 2.59 9.10 3.51
N LYS A 57 3.91 8.89 3.53
CA LYS A 57 4.75 9.24 4.68
C LYS A 57 4.65 10.73 5.04
N ARG A 58 4.69 11.62 4.04
CA ARG A 58 4.50 13.05 4.28
C ARG A 58 3.11 13.36 4.84
N ALA A 59 2.06 12.74 4.31
CA ALA A 59 0.70 12.91 4.81
C ALA A 59 0.56 12.42 6.26
N ALA A 60 1.18 11.28 6.60
CA ALA A 60 1.23 10.76 7.97
C ALA A 60 1.94 11.72 8.93
N VAL A 61 3.09 12.27 8.53
CA VAL A 61 3.83 13.29 9.29
C VAL A 61 2.99 14.57 9.50
N SER A 62 2.25 14.99 8.48
CA SER A 62 1.35 16.15 8.55
C SER A 62 0.06 15.88 9.32
N GLY A 63 -0.24 14.63 9.70
CA GLY A 63 -1.51 14.27 10.34
C GLY A 63 -2.73 14.43 9.43
N THR A 64 -2.56 14.29 8.12
CA THR A 64 -3.61 14.52 7.11
C THR A 64 -3.88 13.28 6.27
N CYS A 65 -5.09 13.15 5.75
CA CYS A 65 -5.39 12.19 4.69
C CYS A 65 -4.96 12.71 3.32
N ILE A 66 -4.78 11.80 2.36
CA ILE A 66 -4.40 12.09 0.98
C ILE A 66 -5.33 11.33 0.03
N SER A 67 -5.60 11.87 -1.16
CA SER A 67 -6.49 11.20 -2.11
C SER A 67 -5.73 10.31 -3.09
N TYR A 68 -6.46 9.41 -3.74
CA TYR A 68 -5.92 8.69 -4.89
C TYR A 68 -5.38 9.62 -6.00
N GLY A 69 -6.01 10.79 -6.18
CA GLY A 69 -5.57 11.81 -7.14
C GLY A 69 -4.23 12.42 -6.75
N ASP A 70 -3.99 12.62 -5.46
CA ASP A 70 -2.71 13.12 -4.96
C ASP A 70 -1.59 12.08 -5.13
N LEU A 71 -1.88 10.77 -5.02
CA LEU A 71 -0.91 9.71 -5.36
C LEU A 71 -0.53 9.72 -6.85
N ALA A 72 -1.51 9.97 -7.72
CA ALA A 72 -1.28 10.14 -9.16
C ALA A 72 -0.40 11.36 -9.44
N LYS A 73 -0.73 12.49 -8.82
CA LYS A 73 0.06 13.73 -8.89
C LYS A 73 1.48 13.54 -8.39
N ALA A 74 1.66 12.87 -7.26
CA ALA A 74 2.99 12.55 -6.70
C ALA A 74 3.81 11.66 -7.64
N SER A 75 3.16 10.78 -8.38
CA SER A 75 3.80 9.93 -9.39
C SER A 75 4.07 10.64 -10.71
N GLY A 76 3.46 11.81 -10.95
CA GLY A 76 3.52 12.54 -12.22
C GLY A 76 2.66 11.89 -13.31
N VAL A 77 1.58 11.21 -12.92
CA VAL A 77 0.70 10.46 -13.83
C VAL A 77 -0.65 11.15 -13.94
N GLU A 78 -1.11 11.33 -15.18
CA GLU A 78 -2.47 11.84 -15.46
C GLU A 78 -3.55 10.99 -14.79
N TRP A 79 -4.54 11.65 -14.18
CA TRP A 79 -5.58 10.99 -13.39
C TRP A 79 -6.34 9.92 -14.17
N SER A 80 -6.64 10.16 -15.45
CA SER A 80 -7.33 9.20 -16.31
C SER A 80 -6.58 7.87 -16.44
N LYS A 81 -5.24 7.91 -16.51
CA LYS A 81 -4.37 6.72 -16.56
C LYS A 81 -4.20 6.10 -15.18
N ALA A 82 -4.00 6.92 -14.16
CA ALA A 82 -3.81 6.48 -12.79
C ALA A 82 -5.05 5.77 -12.23
N ARG A 83 -6.25 6.28 -12.51
CA ARG A 83 -7.52 5.71 -12.01
C ARG A 83 -7.68 4.24 -12.40
N HIS A 84 -7.29 3.85 -13.61
CA HIS A 84 -7.33 2.45 -14.04
C HIS A 84 -6.30 1.57 -13.31
N GLN A 85 -5.17 2.13 -12.87
CA GLN A 85 -4.14 1.41 -12.11
C GLN A 85 -4.45 1.34 -10.60
N LEU A 86 -5.22 2.30 -10.10
CA LEU A 86 -5.71 2.33 -8.72
C LEU A 86 -6.95 1.43 -8.54
N ASN A 87 -7.87 1.47 -9.49
CA ASN A 87 -9.12 0.72 -9.43
C ASN A 87 -8.95 -0.67 -10.06
N GLY A 88 -8.88 -1.72 -9.24
CA GLY A 88 -8.87 -3.11 -9.70
C GLY A 88 -8.42 -4.10 -8.62
N LYS A 89 -8.67 -5.40 -8.83
CA LYS A 89 -8.07 -6.46 -8.01
C LYS A 89 -6.54 -6.42 -8.18
N ASN A 90 -5.78 -6.24 -7.09
CA ASN A 90 -4.33 -5.98 -7.12
C ASN A 90 -3.95 -4.60 -7.71
N GLY A 91 -4.81 -3.59 -7.53
CA GLY A 91 -4.49 -2.19 -7.87
C GLY A 91 -3.32 -1.65 -7.03
N HIS A 92 -2.78 -0.49 -7.41
CA HIS A 92 -1.55 0.10 -6.83
C HIS A 92 -1.49 0.17 -5.29
N LEU A 93 -2.64 0.20 -4.61
CA LEU A 93 -2.73 0.21 -3.15
C LEU A 93 -2.34 -1.12 -2.49
N ASP A 94 -2.59 -2.26 -3.15
CA ASP A 94 -2.24 -3.57 -2.60
C ASP A 94 -0.71 -3.73 -2.46
N PRO A 95 0.11 -3.46 -3.51
CA PRO A 95 1.56 -3.43 -3.35
C PRO A 95 2.08 -2.43 -2.32
N LEU A 96 1.42 -1.28 -2.14
CA LEU A 96 1.79 -0.30 -1.11
C LEU A 96 1.56 -0.85 0.29
N LEU A 97 0.41 -1.50 0.52
CA LEU A 97 0.07 -2.13 1.78
C LEU A 97 1.07 -3.24 2.13
N GLU A 98 1.39 -4.10 1.16
CA GLU A 98 2.37 -5.19 1.31
C GLU A 98 3.76 -4.66 1.66
N ILE A 99 4.23 -3.60 0.98
CA ILE A 99 5.52 -2.96 1.27
C ILE A 99 5.51 -2.28 2.64
N CYS A 100 4.42 -1.62 3.06
CA CYS A 100 4.34 -1.03 4.39
C CYS A 100 4.55 -2.10 5.46
N HIS A 101 3.84 -3.22 5.35
CA HIS A 101 3.98 -4.36 6.26
C HIS A 101 5.39 -4.93 6.28
N ALA A 102 5.93 -5.25 5.10
CA ALA A 102 7.25 -5.87 4.98
C ALA A 102 8.38 -4.95 5.47
N ARG A 103 8.23 -3.63 5.32
CA ARG A 103 9.16 -2.62 5.85
C ARG A 103 8.89 -2.19 7.29
N LYS A 104 7.97 -2.86 7.99
CA LYS A 104 7.57 -2.54 9.38
C LYS A 104 7.13 -1.09 9.57
N LEU A 105 6.48 -0.53 8.55
CA LEU A 105 5.80 0.75 8.62
C LEU A 105 4.34 0.53 9.06
N PRO A 106 3.67 1.54 9.63
CA PRO A 106 2.22 1.51 9.75
C PRO A 106 1.59 1.31 8.37
N LEU A 107 0.37 0.79 8.30
CA LEU A 107 -0.34 0.60 7.04
C LEU A 107 -0.78 1.96 6.47
N LEU A 108 0.17 2.68 5.89
CA LEU A 108 0.01 4.05 5.39
C LEU A 108 -1.09 4.18 4.33
N THR A 109 -1.51 3.08 3.72
CA THR A 109 -2.68 3.07 2.83
C THR A 109 -3.99 3.40 3.55
N ALA A 110 -4.07 3.28 4.88
CA ALA A 110 -5.24 3.65 5.68
C ALA A 110 -5.57 5.15 5.65
N ILE A 111 -4.60 6.02 5.34
CA ILE A 111 -4.79 7.47 5.16
C ILE A 111 -4.97 7.89 3.69
N CYS A 112 -5.02 6.91 2.77
CA CYS A 112 -5.31 7.16 1.36
C CYS A 112 -6.79 6.93 1.09
N VAL A 113 -7.56 8.01 0.97
CA VAL A 113 -9.02 7.97 0.92
C VAL A 113 -9.57 8.52 -0.40
N ASN A 114 -10.88 8.40 -0.57
CA ASN A 114 -11.58 9.04 -1.68
C ASN A 114 -11.52 10.57 -1.52
N GLN A 115 -11.53 11.30 -2.64
CA GLN A 115 -11.43 12.77 -2.62
C GLN A 115 -12.51 13.43 -1.75
N GLY A 116 -13.74 12.90 -1.78
CA GLY A 116 -14.85 13.40 -0.96
C GLY A 116 -14.67 13.15 0.54
N SER A 117 -13.87 12.16 0.92
CA SER A 117 -13.68 11.72 2.30
C SER A 117 -12.38 12.26 2.92
N LEU A 118 -11.70 13.22 2.29
CA LEU A 118 -10.43 13.76 2.82
C LEU A 118 -10.55 14.37 4.22
N GLN A 119 -11.70 14.99 4.52
CA GLN A 119 -11.93 15.62 5.83
C GLN A 119 -12.29 14.58 6.90
N GLU A 120 -13.15 13.62 6.58
CA GLU A 120 -13.61 12.56 7.48
C GLU A 120 -12.52 11.49 7.68
N GLY A 121 -11.67 11.32 6.67
CA GLY A 121 -10.60 10.34 6.62
C GLY A 121 -11.11 8.90 6.57
N GLU A 122 -12.37 8.67 6.22
CA GLU A 122 -12.98 7.34 6.13
C GLU A 122 -12.78 6.72 4.75
N LEU A 123 -12.60 5.39 4.73
CA LEU A 123 -12.64 4.63 3.48
C LEU A 123 -14.10 4.32 3.14
N GLU A 124 -14.51 4.63 1.92
CA GLU A 124 -15.79 4.17 1.39
C GLU A 124 -15.85 2.63 1.37
N GLU A 125 -17.06 2.06 1.40
CA GLU A 125 -17.31 0.61 1.54
C GLU A 125 -16.40 -0.30 0.70
N ASN A 126 -16.26 0.00 -0.60
CA ASN A 126 -15.42 -0.79 -1.50
C ASN A 126 -13.92 -0.67 -1.17
N ALA A 127 -13.48 0.53 -0.80
CA ALA A 127 -12.10 0.78 -0.42
C ALA A 127 -11.77 0.15 0.93
N LEU A 128 -12.69 0.23 1.89
CA LEU A 128 -12.59 -0.40 3.19
C LEU A 128 -12.47 -1.92 3.05
N LYS A 129 -13.34 -2.54 2.24
CA LYS A 129 -13.28 -3.97 1.95
C LYS A 129 -11.95 -4.36 1.33
N GLY A 130 -11.47 -3.62 0.33
CA GLY A 130 -10.19 -3.88 -0.33
C GLY A 130 -9.01 -3.78 0.65
N PHE A 131 -8.99 -2.73 1.48
CA PHE A 131 -8.00 -2.54 2.53
C PHE A 131 -8.00 -3.69 3.54
N SER A 132 -9.17 -4.09 4.03
CA SER A 132 -9.32 -5.16 5.02
C SER A 132 -8.95 -6.53 4.45
N GLU A 133 -9.33 -6.82 3.21
CA GLU A 133 -8.90 -8.04 2.52
C GLU A 133 -7.36 -8.05 2.33
N GLY A 134 -6.76 -6.92 1.94
CA GLY A 134 -5.31 -6.77 1.83
C GLY A 134 -4.58 -6.98 3.16
N ALA A 135 -5.08 -6.36 4.23
CA ALA A 135 -4.54 -6.53 5.58
C ALA A 135 -4.61 -7.98 6.06
N ARG A 136 -5.70 -8.70 5.75
CA ARG A 136 -5.82 -10.12 6.06
C ARG A 136 -4.82 -10.97 5.28
N ARG A 137 -4.58 -10.69 3.99
CA ARG A 137 -3.58 -11.42 3.18
C ARG A 137 -2.16 -11.30 3.74
N ILE A 138 -1.80 -10.15 4.29
CA ILE A 138 -0.49 -9.95 4.92
C ILE A 138 -0.40 -10.53 6.35
N GLY A 139 -1.48 -11.13 6.85
CA GLY A 139 -1.51 -11.83 8.14
C GLY A 139 -2.10 -11.02 9.32
N ARG A 140 -2.76 -9.88 9.07
CA ARG A 140 -3.48 -9.15 10.13
C ARG A 140 -4.79 -9.85 10.47
N SER A 141 -5.13 -9.88 11.76
CA SER A 141 -6.36 -10.46 12.28
C SER A 141 -7.14 -9.42 13.06
N PHE A 142 -8.42 -9.24 12.72
CA PHE A 142 -9.35 -8.29 13.31
C PHE A 142 -10.79 -8.70 12.97
N SER A 143 -11.74 -8.33 13.83
CA SER A 143 -13.17 -8.68 13.68
C SER A 143 -13.95 -7.64 12.88
N GLU A 144 -13.76 -6.35 13.19
CA GLU A 144 -14.51 -5.25 12.59
C GLU A 144 -13.62 -4.43 11.66
N ASP A 145 -14.00 -4.35 10.38
CA ASP A 145 -13.20 -3.71 9.33
C ASP A 145 -13.00 -2.20 9.57
N LEU A 146 -14.06 -1.50 10.00
CA LEU A 146 -14.02 -0.05 10.23
C LEU A 146 -13.16 0.30 11.45
N ASP A 147 -13.32 -0.42 12.56
CA ASP A 147 -12.51 -0.21 13.76
C ASP A 147 -11.02 -0.47 13.48
N PHE A 148 -10.72 -1.50 12.69
CA PHE A 148 -9.35 -1.78 12.25
C PHE A 148 -8.79 -0.65 11.38
N HIS A 149 -9.58 -0.13 10.43
CA HIS A 149 -9.17 1.02 9.61
C HIS A 149 -8.86 2.25 10.47
N HIS A 150 -9.72 2.59 11.43
CA HIS A 150 -9.49 3.70 12.35
C HIS A 150 -8.21 3.50 13.18
N ALA A 151 -7.99 2.31 13.72
CA ALA A 151 -6.77 2.00 14.47
C ALA A 151 -5.51 2.16 13.60
N CYS A 152 -5.51 1.66 12.36
CA CYS A 152 -4.39 1.84 11.44
C CYS A 152 -4.16 3.30 11.05
N ARG A 153 -5.23 4.08 10.88
CA ARG A 153 -5.14 5.52 10.59
C ARG A 153 -4.45 6.27 11.73
N GLU A 154 -4.87 6.03 12.97
CA GLU A 154 -4.23 6.59 14.16
C GLU A 154 -2.77 6.14 14.27
N GLU A 155 -2.46 4.87 13.99
CA GLU A 155 -1.08 4.35 13.96
C GLU A 155 -0.20 5.12 12.97
N CYS A 156 -0.74 5.46 11.79
CA CYS A 156 -0.03 6.26 10.79
C CYS A 156 0.34 7.65 11.33
N TRP A 157 -0.61 8.35 11.94
CA TRP A 157 -0.38 9.69 12.49
C TRP A 157 0.52 9.65 13.73
N ASN A 158 0.36 8.65 14.59
CA ASN A 158 1.25 8.41 15.73
C ASN A 158 2.70 8.25 15.24
N TRP A 159 2.91 7.38 14.27
CA TRP A 159 4.22 7.17 13.64
C TRP A 159 4.76 8.46 13.03
N GLY A 160 3.91 9.22 12.32
CA GLY A 160 4.28 10.49 11.69
C GLY A 160 4.76 11.53 12.69
N ARG A 161 4.09 11.65 13.84
CA ARG A 161 4.52 12.55 14.94
C ARG A 161 5.88 12.15 15.52
N MET A 162 6.18 10.85 15.58
CA MET A 162 7.50 10.38 16.03
C MET A 162 8.64 10.72 15.07
N GLN A 163 8.36 11.06 13.80
CA GLN A 163 9.39 11.45 12.83
C GLN A 163 9.79 12.94 12.95
N LEU A 164 9.04 13.74 13.73
CA LEU A 164 9.29 15.17 13.94
C LEU A 164 10.11 15.46 15.21
N GLY A 165 10.29 14.47 16.08
CA GLY A 165 11.13 14.54 17.28
C GLY A 165 12.53 14.01 17.02
#